data_AF-A0A7C3Q5G5-F1
#
_entry.id   AF-A0A7C3Q5G5-F1
#
_cell.length_a   1.000
_cell.length_b   1.000
_cell.length_c   1.000
_cell.angle_alpha   90.00
_cell.angle_beta   90.00
_cell.angle_gamma   90.00
#
_symmetry.space_group_name_H-M   'P 1'
#
loop_
_entity.id
_entity.type
_entity.pdbx_description
1 polymer ?
#
loop_
_entity_poly.entity_id
_entity_poly.type
_entity_poly.pdbx_seq_one_letter_code
_entity_poly.pdbx_strand_id
1 'polypeptide(L)'
;MKKKIVLSSIATVAVLSLVGCGGGSSDTTVATGKSFYLDSAVSGINYKCGTQEGITDAEGAFTFDVGSSCTFYLGDIQLRDIAADVLKDGESIVEDDAKIAQLLQTLDEDGDPTNGITVSPEVVDAMSTALNANGANGTLPDTEEELNALSAELETEVPDYEGHAVTEAEAEEHLATTQASVDAKKLKTFFAGKTLYNINEQDSIEAVIFNNDATTIQFGTEQAVDITFGAHEIVDKDGEHFIDEITDTYVKGHDSYGEFIFYVTEADAQAALDSQGNQGRSNNLSAESLKAYFAGRTLYEVYNGEISEMIFNADATTLQVGTHDAPWAITISDGKITDKDGDHFVDEIIDTYVKGHDSQGNFTLYVLRADAQAALDAQGNGNNSSTSSLESLIVGKTYYVTVEDSYTDANGTVINNNHVETLIFGTDGKIHDTWTENGQQQEKVLDYTIGNGILSISGSNGEIALSNIAQSSNYISFTDPTQETGRFFFTYEDALAALQ
;
A
#
# COMPACT_ATOMS: atom_id res chain seq x y z
N MET A 1 -30.48 -78.36 13.69
CA MET A 1 -29.54 -77.49 14.43
C MET A 1 -30.26 -76.19 14.79
N LYS A 2 -30.16 -75.78 16.07
CA LYS A 2 -30.38 -74.47 16.74
C LYS A 2 -31.39 -73.47 16.08
N LYS A 3 -32.62 -73.25 16.62
CA LYS A 3 -33.04 -72.37 17.76
C LYS A 3 -32.59 -70.90 17.55
N LYS A 4 -33.36 -69.81 17.73
CA LYS A 4 -34.64 -69.42 18.36
C LYS A 4 -34.83 -67.91 17.98
N ILE A 5 -36.00 -67.39 17.55
CA ILE A 5 -37.16 -66.87 18.33
C ILE A 5 -36.94 -65.45 18.94
N VAL A 6 -37.88 -64.51 18.64
CA VAL A 6 -38.48 -63.42 19.51
C VAL A 6 -37.75 -62.04 19.56
N LEU A 7 -38.36 -60.82 19.59
CA LEU A 7 -39.74 -60.29 19.73
C LEU A 7 -39.77 -58.74 19.52
N SER A 8 -40.99 -58.20 19.32
CA SER A 8 -41.62 -57.01 19.98
C SER A 8 -41.11 -55.60 19.65
N SER A 9 -41.84 -54.71 18.95
CA SER A 9 -43.13 -54.03 19.23
C SER A 9 -43.05 -52.88 20.27
N ILE A 10 -43.47 -51.68 19.84
CA ILE A 10 -44.21 -50.58 20.54
C ILE A 10 -44.53 -49.52 19.45
N ALA A 11 -45.75 -49.40 18.90
CA ALA A 11 -46.91 -48.58 19.33
C ALA A 11 -46.58 -47.06 19.40
N THR A 12 -47.16 -46.14 18.60
CA THR A 12 -48.50 -45.48 18.75
C THR A 12 -48.62 -44.43 17.60
N VAL A 13 -49.54 -44.48 16.62
CA VAL A 13 -50.95 -43.98 16.49
C VAL A 13 -51.20 -42.45 16.67
N ALA A 14 -51.87 -41.88 15.65
CA ALA A 14 -52.67 -40.63 15.53
C ALA A 14 -51.90 -39.29 15.34
N VAL A 15 -51.94 -38.54 14.22
CA VAL A 15 -52.98 -38.06 13.27
C VAL A 15 -53.33 -36.57 13.51
N LEU A 16 -53.13 -35.79 12.44
CA LEU A 16 -53.73 -34.50 12.03
C LEU A 16 -53.22 -33.15 12.59
N SER A 17 -52.85 -32.32 11.60
CA SER A 17 -53.05 -30.87 11.45
C SER A 17 -52.01 -29.91 12.05
N LEU A 18 -51.21 -29.29 11.17
CA LEU A 18 -51.28 -27.88 10.78
C LEU A 18 -50.16 -27.60 9.79
N VAL A 19 -50.50 -27.21 8.55
CA VAL A 19 -49.55 -26.58 7.63
C VAL A 19 -49.37 -25.15 8.15
N GLY A 20 -48.41 -24.96 9.05
CA GLY A 20 -47.91 -23.65 9.41
C GLY A 20 -47.07 -23.13 8.25
N CYS A 21 -47.61 -22.15 7.53
CA CYS A 21 -46.83 -21.26 6.70
C CYS A 21 -45.95 -20.42 7.65
N GLY A 22 -44.79 -20.97 8.02
CA GLY A 22 -43.73 -20.21 8.66
C GLY A 22 -43.15 -19.27 7.62
N GLY A 23 -43.55 -18.01 7.67
CA GLY A 23 -42.80 -16.93 7.05
C GLY A 23 -41.43 -16.90 7.71
N GLY A 24 -40.45 -17.53 7.06
CA GLY A 24 -39.06 -17.29 7.37
C GLY A 24 -38.78 -15.86 6.97
N SER A 25 -38.85 -14.94 7.93
CA SER A 25 -38.10 -13.69 7.85
C SER A 25 -36.66 -14.14 7.63
N SER A 26 -36.16 -13.94 6.42
CA SER A 26 -34.74 -14.08 6.17
C SER A 26 -34.10 -12.92 6.91
N ASP A 27 -33.81 -13.11 8.20
CA ASP A 27 -32.86 -12.27 8.94
C ASP A 27 -31.52 -12.52 8.26
N THR A 28 -31.26 -11.76 7.21
CA THR A 28 -29.91 -11.53 6.72
C THR A 28 -29.21 -10.79 7.85
N THR A 29 -28.58 -11.55 8.75
CA THR A 29 -27.68 -11.00 9.76
C THR A 29 -26.58 -10.27 9.00
N VAL A 30 -26.57 -8.95 9.08
CA VAL A 30 -25.50 -8.13 8.52
C VAL A 30 -24.21 -8.50 9.27
N ALA A 31 -23.11 -8.68 8.54
CA ALA A 31 -21.83 -8.97 9.18
C ALA A 31 -21.43 -7.75 10.02
N THR A 32 -20.95 -7.99 11.24
CA THR A 32 -20.53 -6.92 12.16
C THR A 32 -19.01 -6.95 12.34
N GLY A 33 -18.40 -5.77 12.47
CA GLY A 33 -17.01 -5.59 12.88
C GLY A 33 -16.89 -4.80 14.19
N LYS A 34 -15.69 -4.79 14.78
CA LYS A 34 -15.32 -3.96 15.93
C LYS A 34 -14.18 -3.03 15.55
N SER A 35 -14.28 -1.75 15.86
CA SER A 35 -13.26 -0.72 15.60
C SER A 35 -13.08 0.13 16.86
N PHE A 36 -12.03 0.95 16.90
CA PHE A 36 -11.69 1.78 18.08
C PHE A 36 -11.66 3.26 17.69
N TYR A 37 -12.31 4.12 18.48
CA TYR A 37 -12.31 5.58 18.29
C TYR A 37 -11.29 6.21 19.24
N LEU A 38 -10.30 6.90 18.68
CA LEU A 38 -9.09 7.28 19.40
C LEU A 38 -8.77 8.78 19.34
N ASP A 39 -8.68 9.37 20.51
CA ASP A 39 -7.87 10.52 20.92
C ASP A 39 -7.30 10.08 22.28
N SER A 40 -6.34 9.14 22.26
CA SER A 40 -6.30 8.01 23.21
C SER A 40 -7.63 7.23 23.26
N ALA A 41 -7.79 6.19 24.07
CA ALA A 41 -9.06 5.44 24.08
C ALA A 41 -10.22 6.34 24.54
N VAL A 42 -11.16 6.69 23.64
CA VAL A 42 -12.28 7.57 23.99
C VAL A 42 -13.49 6.77 24.46
N SER A 43 -13.71 6.73 25.77
CA SER A 43 -14.82 6.04 26.42
C SER A 43 -15.99 6.99 26.69
N GLY A 44 -17.22 6.48 26.59
CA GLY A 44 -18.42 7.24 26.97
C GLY A 44 -19.14 7.96 25.83
N ILE A 45 -18.73 7.76 24.57
CA ILE A 45 -19.34 8.40 23.41
C ILE A 45 -20.42 7.50 22.80
N ASN A 46 -21.62 8.05 22.58
CA ASN A 46 -22.71 7.35 21.92
C ASN A 46 -22.38 7.14 20.44
N TYR A 47 -22.71 5.98 19.86
CA TYR A 47 -22.54 5.74 18.44
C TYR A 47 -23.76 5.08 17.81
N LYS A 48 -23.93 5.30 16.51
CA LYS A 48 -24.89 4.60 15.65
C LYS A 48 -24.24 4.22 14.33
N CYS A 49 -24.11 2.93 14.09
CA CYS A 49 -23.38 2.32 12.99
C CYS A 49 -24.24 1.29 12.25
N GLY A 50 -25.11 1.76 11.37
CA GLY A 50 -26.16 0.92 10.78
C GLY A 50 -27.23 0.54 11.82
N THR A 51 -27.37 -0.77 12.09
CA THR A 51 -28.25 -1.30 13.13
C THR A 51 -27.58 -1.41 14.51
N GLN A 52 -26.26 -1.21 14.58
CA GLN A 52 -25.53 -1.20 15.84
C GLN A 52 -25.62 0.19 16.49
N GLU A 53 -25.94 0.23 17.78
CA GLU A 53 -25.95 1.45 18.58
C GLU A 53 -25.45 1.13 19.98
N GLY A 54 -24.76 2.08 20.61
CA GLY A 54 -24.15 1.85 21.92
C GLY A 54 -23.33 3.03 22.41
N ILE A 55 -22.44 2.74 23.36
CA ILE A 55 -21.47 3.67 23.94
C ILE A 55 -20.08 3.03 23.77
N THR A 56 -19.06 3.82 23.42
CA THR A 56 -17.67 3.33 23.35
C THR A 56 -17.21 2.79 24.70
N ASP A 57 -16.50 1.66 24.69
CA ASP A 57 -15.96 1.04 25.91
C ASP A 57 -14.66 1.72 26.38
N ALA A 58 -14.05 1.20 27.46
CA ALA A 58 -12.82 1.74 28.04
C ALA A 58 -11.61 1.69 27.08
N GLU A 59 -11.67 0.87 26.03
CA GLU A 59 -10.67 0.81 24.98
C GLU A 59 -11.05 1.69 23.76
N GLY A 60 -12.10 2.50 23.88
CA GLY A 60 -12.67 3.33 22.82
C GLY A 60 -13.45 2.54 21.78
N ALA A 61 -13.80 1.29 22.08
CA ALA A 61 -14.25 0.37 21.07
C ALA A 61 -15.77 0.42 20.83
N PHE A 62 -16.15 0.25 19.57
CA PHE A 62 -17.53 0.25 19.11
C PHE A 62 -17.77 -0.81 18.04
N THR A 63 -19.03 -1.24 17.88
CA THR A 63 -19.42 -2.27 16.90
C THR A 63 -20.15 -1.61 15.73
N PHE A 64 -19.91 -2.09 14.52
CA PHE A 64 -20.55 -1.56 13.31
C PHE A 64 -21.02 -2.66 12.38
N ASP A 65 -22.06 -2.38 11.60
CA ASP A 65 -22.46 -3.21 10.46
C ASP A 65 -21.50 -2.96 9.28
N VAL A 66 -20.86 -4.01 8.75
CA VAL A 66 -19.91 -3.91 7.64
C VAL A 66 -20.60 -3.26 6.42
N GLY A 67 -19.97 -2.19 5.90
CA GLY A 67 -20.49 -1.41 4.77
C GLY A 67 -21.51 -0.34 5.14
N SER A 68 -21.75 -0.10 6.43
CA SER A 68 -22.55 1.03 6.93
C SER A 68 -21.65 2.15 7.46
N SER A 69 -22.12 3.39 7.40
CA SER A 69 -21.48 4.53 8.06
C SER A 69 -21.76 4.50 9.57
N CYS A 70 -20.93 5.21 10.33
CA CYS A 70 -21.12 5.46 11.75
C CYS A 70 -21.32 6.95 12.01
N THR A 71 -22.15 7.29 12.99
CA THR A 71 -22.22 8.64 13.54
C THR A 71 -21.96 8.55 15.04
N PHE A 72 -21.06 9.39 15.54
CA PHE A 72 -20.74 9.56 16.96
C PHE A 72 -21.47 10.76 17.53
N TYR A 73 -21.90 10.62 18.78
CA TYR A 73 -22.67 11.60 19.50
C TYR A 73 -22.17 11.73 20.94
N LEU A 74 -22.28 12.94 21.45
CA LEU A 74 -22.10 13.27 22.84
C LEU A 74 -23.47 13.62 23.44
N GLY A 75 -24.09 12.64 24.10
CA GLY A 75 -25.51 12.71 24.41
C GLY A 75 -26.34 12.84 23.12
N ASP A 76 -27.07 13.94 22.98
CA ASP A 76 -27.88 14.23 21.79
C ASP A 76 -27.13 15.05 20.71
N ILE A 77 -25.89 15.48 20.98
CA ILE A 77 -25.12 16.34 20.08
C ILE A 77 -24.29 15.47 19.15
N GLN A 78 -24.43 15.66 17.84
CA GLN A 78 -23.61 14.96 16.86
C GLN A 78 -22.17 15.49 16.91
N LEU A 79 -21.20 14.60 17.11
CA LEU A 79 -19.77 14.91 17.04
C LEU A 79 -19.25 14.73 15.62
N ARG A 80 -19.35 13.52 15.08
CA ARG A 80 -18.65 13.14 13.85
C ARG A 80 -19.38 12.07 13.05
N ASP A 81 -19.30 12.15 11.74
CA ASP A 81 -19.70 11.09 10.81
C ASP A 81 -18.46 10.37 10.26
N ILE A 82 -18.47 9.05 10.30
CA ILE A 82 -17.46 8.18 9.70
C ILE A 82 -18.06 7.45 8.51
N ALA A 83 -17.42 7.60 7.36
CA ALA A 83 -17.81 6.93 6.13
C ALA A 83 -17.56 5.40 6.22
N ALA A 84 -18.38 4.64 5.49
CA ALA A 84 -18.38 3.17 5.55
C ALA A 84 -17.07 2.51 5.10
N ASP A 85 -16.29 3.18 4.26
CA ASP A 85 -15.01 2.74 3.68
C ASP A 85 -13.82 2.90 4.63
N VAL A 86 -13.93 3.80 5.61
CA VAL A 86 -12.95 3.98 6.69
C VAL A 86 -13.04 2.85 7.73
N LEU A 87 -14.24 2.30 7.94
CA LEU A 87 -14.53 1.29 8.97
C LEU A 87 -14.02 -0.10 8.59
N LYS A 88 -13.05 -0.59 9.35
CA LYS A 88 -12.43 -1.92 9.18
C LYS A 88 -12.34 -2.65 10.51
N ASP A 89 -12.56 -3.95 10.49
CA ASP A 89 -12.53 -4.78 11.70
C ASP A 89 -11.11 -4.80 12.30
N GLY A 90 -10.99 -4.47 13.58
CA GLY A 90 -9.75 -4.41 14.33
C GLY A 90 -8.92 -3.13 14.14
N GLU A 91 -9.34 -2.22 13.25
CA GLU A 91 -8.62 -0.97 13.00
C GLU A 91 -9.02 0.14 13.97
N SER A 92 -8.15 1.15 14.06
CA SER A 92 -8.36 2.36 14.86
C SER A 92 -8.71 3.55 13.96
N ILE A 93 -9.64 4.38 14.43
CA ILE A 93 -10.00 5.66 13.84
C ILE A 93 -9.52 6.73 14.79
N VAL A 94 -8.52 7.49 14.37
CA VAL A 94 -8.02 8.63 15.15
C VAL A 94 -8.92 9.84 14.89
N GLU A 95 -9.12 10.66 15.91
CA GLU A 95 -9.77 11.96 15.76
C GLU A 95 -8.93 12.89 14.88
N ASP A 96 -9.57 13.60 13.96
CA ASP A 96 -8.89 14.47 12.98
C ASP A 96 -9.43 15.91 12.98
N ASP A 97 -10.49 16.19 13.75
CA ASP A 97 -11.01 17.52 14.02
C ASP A 97 -10.46 18.03 15.35
N ALA A 98 -9.57 19.02 15.27
CA ALA A 98 -8.93 19.64 16.44
C ALA A 98 -9.94 20.22 17.44
N LYS A 99 -11.12 20.68 17.00
CA LYS A 99 -12.15 21.23 17.91
C LYS A 99 -12.90 20.12 18.64
N ILE A 100 -13.16 19.01 17.96
CA ILE A 100 -13.73 17.82 18.62
C ILE A 100 -12.73 17.26 19.63
N ALA A 101 -11.46 17.09 19.25
CA ALA A 101 -10.41 16.62 20.17
C ALA A 101 -10.24 17.56 21.38
N GLN A 102 -10.19 18.88 21.15
CA GLN A 102 -10.14 19.87 22.22
C GLN A 102 -11.32 19.74 23.19
N LEU A 103 -12.53 19.51 22.67
CA LEU A 103 -13.69 19.27 23.51
C LEU A 103 -13.58 17.93 24.26
N LEU A 104 -13.22 16.84 23.59
CA LEU A 104 -13.10 15.51 24.22
C LEU A 104 -12.08 15.52 25.37
N GLN A 105 -10.91 16.12 25.16
CA GLN A 105 -9.89 16.25 26.20
C GLN A 105 -10.32 17.20 27.32
N THR A 106 -11.12 18.24 27.02
CA THR A 106 -11.73 19.08 28.05
C THR A 106 -12.75 18.30 28.88
N LEU A 107 -13.47 17.35 28.29
CA LEU A 107 -14.47 16.55 28.98
C LEU A 107 -13.90 15.35 29.74
N ASP A 108 -12.58 15.15 29.68
CA ASP A 108 -11.93 14.04 30.33
C ASP A 108 -12.05 14.16 31.86
N GLU A 109 -12.63 13.13 32.49
CA GLU A 109 -13.01 13.17 33.90
C GLU A 109 -11.80 13.39 34.82
N ASP A 110 -10.64 12.79 34.54
CA ASP A 110 -9.44 12.95 35.37
C ASP A 110 -8.44 13.98 34.83
N GLY A 111 -8.73 14.58 33.67
CA GLY A 111 -7.91 15.59 33.02
C GLY A 111 -6.54 15.10 32.51
N ASP A 112 -6.31 13.77 32.42
CA ASP A 112 -5.09 13.19 31.88
C ASP A 112 -5.40 12.33 30.64
N PRO A 113 -5.45 12.97 29.45
CA PRO A 113 -5.85 12.28 28.24
C PRO A 113 -4.82 11.23 27.81
N THR A 114 -3.62 11.18 28.40
CA THR A 114 -2.58 10.19 28.07
C THR A 114 -2.91 8.78 28.55
N ASN A 115 -3.86 8.65 29.48
CA ASN A 115 -4.28 7.38 30.07
C ASN A 115 -5.61 6.85 29.50
N GLY A 116 -6.19 7.56 28.53
CA GLY A 116 -7.54 7.38 28.01
C GLY A 116 -8.33 8.68 28.17
N ILE A 117 -9.42 8.84 27.42
CA ILE A 117 -10.37 9.94 27.63
C ILE A 117 -11.67 9.33 28.13
N THR A 118 -12.05 9.65 29.35
CA THR A 118 -13.28 9.14 29.97
C THR A 118 -14.31 10.25 30.08
N VAL A 119 -15.36 10.14 29.26
CA VAL A 119 -16.52 11.03 29.36
C VAL A 119 -17.65 10.32 30.12
N SER A 120 -17.79 10.61 31.42
CA SER A 120 -18.81 9.97 32.24
C SER A 120 -20.22 10.51 31.96
N PRO A 121 -21.28 9.72 32.25
CA PRO A 121 -22.66 10.20 32.11
C PRO A 121 -22.93 11.51 32.87
N GLU A 122 -22.31 11.69 34.04
CA GLU A 122 -22.37 12.90 34.85
C GLU A 122 -21.78 14.11 34.12
N VAL A 123 -20.63 13.95 33.45
CA VAL A 123 -20.03 14.98 32.59
C VAL A 123 -20.93 15.30 31.40
N VAL A 124 -21.51 14.31 30.74
CA VAL A 124 -22.45 14.52 29.61
C VAL A 124 -23.69 15.31 30.05
N ASP A 125 -24.26 14.98 31.20
CA ASP A 125 -25.44 15.64 31.77
C ASP A 125 -25.13 17.10 32.16
N ALA A 126 -23.98 17.34 32.80
CA ALA A 126 -23.53 18.68 33.18
C ALA A 126 -23.22 19.54 31.96
N MET A 127 -22.51 19.01 30.96
CA MET A 127 -22.26 19.69 29.68
C MET A 127 -23.58 20.05 28.98
N SER A 128 -24.51 19.11 28.88
CA SER A 128 -25.82 19.35 28.25
C SER A 128 -26.59 20.46 28.97
N THR A 129 -26.49 20.53 30.29
CA THR A 129 -27.08 21.60 31.11
C THR A 129 -26.41 22.95 30.81
N ALA A 130 -25.07 22.99 30.78
CA ALA A 130 -24.28 24.19 30.50
C ALA A 130 -24.60 24.79 29.11
N LEU A 131 -24.60 23.95 28.07
CA LEU A 131 -24.87 24.38 26.69
C LEU A 131 -26.31 24.92 26.52
N ASN A 132 -27.27 24.33 27.21
CA ASN A 132 -28.65 24.81 27.22
C ASN A 132 -28.80 26.13 27.98
N ALA A 133 -28.11 26.30 29.11
CA ALA A 133 -28.14 27.53 29.91
C ALA A 133 -27.51 28.72 29.16
N ASN A 134 -26.47 28.48 28.36
CA ASN A 134 -25.79 29.50 27.56
C ASN A 134 -26.47 29.81 26.23
N GLY A 135 -27.59 29.15 25.91
CA GLY A 135 -28.34 29.39 24.67
C GLY A 135 -27.68 28.83 23.42
N ALA A 136 -26.65 27.98 23.56
CA ALA A 136 -25.98 27.29 22.47
C ALA A 136 -26.88 26.26 21.77
N ASN A 137 -28.02 25.88 22.39
CA ASN A 137 -29.05 24.99 21.81
C ASN A 137 -28.48 23.69 21.21
N GLY A 138 -27.48 23.08 21.86
CA GLY A 138 -26.83 21.86 21.39
C GLY A 138 -25.76 22.07 20.32
N THR A 139 -25.26 23.30 20.16
CA THR A 139 -24.02 23.57 19.40
C THR A 139 -22.82 23.30 20.30
N LEU A 140 -21.77 22.69 19.75
CA LEU A 140 -20.51 22.45 20.46
C LEU A 140 -19.81 23.78 20.75
N PRO A 141 -19.11 23.91 21.89
CA PRO A 141 -18.21 25.04 22.13
C PRO A 141 -17.19 25.17 21.00
N ASP A 142 -17.06 26.35 20.41
CA ASP A 142 -16.09 26.59 19.32
C ASP A 142 -15.08 27.71 19.64
N THR A 143 -15.23 28.35 20.80
CA THR A 143 -14.30 29.35 21.33
C THR A 143 -13.67 28.94 22.65
N GLU A 144 -12.47 29.49 22.92
CA GLU A 144 -11.78 29.32 24.20
C GLU A 144 -12.60 29.86 25.39
N GLU A 145 -13.40 30.92 25.19
CA GLU A 145 -14.27 31.47 26.23
C GLU A 145 -15.40 30.48 26.59
N GLU A 146 -16.00 29.83 25.59
CA GLU A 146 -17.05 28.83 25.80
C GLU A 146 -16.52 27.55 26.45
N LEU A 147 -15.32 27.08 26.05
CA LEU A 147 -14.67 25.94 26.70
C LEU A 147 -14.29 26.22 28.15
N ASN A 148 -13.76 27.41 28.44
CA ASN A 148 -13.48 27.83 29.82
C ASN A 148 -14.75 27.90 30.66
N ALA A 149 -15.85 28.43 30.09
CA ALA A 149 -17.13 28.48 30.77
C ALA A 149 -17.70 27.07 31.01
N LEU A 150 -17.55 26.16 30.05
CA LEU A 150 -17.94 24.76 30.18
C LEU A 150 -17.14 24.07 31.28
N SER A 151 -15.81 24.15 31.26
CA SER A 151 -14.94 23.54 32.27
C SER A 151 -15.28 24.02 33.69
N ALA A 152 -15.52 25.32 33.87
CA ALA A 152 -15.90 25.88 35.16
C ALA A 152 -17.26 25.35 35.68
N GLU A 153 -18.20 25.08 34.77
CA GLU A 153 -19.48 24.45 35.13
C GLU A 153 -19.28 22.98 35.50
N LEU A 154 -18.45 22.24 34.75
CA LEU A 154 -18.12 20.84 35.05
C LEU A 154 -17.46 20.70 36.42
N GLU A 155 -16.48 21.53 36.75
CA GLU A 155 -15.85 21.59 38.08
C GLU A 155 -16.85 21.86 39.21
N THR A 156 -17.94 22.57 38.91
CA THR A 156 -18.96 22.93 39.90
C THR A 156 -19.99 21.82 40.09
N GLU A 157 -20.41 21.19 38.99
CA GLU A 157 -21.55 20.26 38.97
C GLU A 157 -21.13 18.79 39.08
N VAL A 158 -19.88 18.44 38.72
CA VAL A 158 -19.36 17.08 38.73
C VAL A 158 -18.26 16.95 39.80
N PRO A 159 -18.54 16.35 40.98
CA PRO A 159 -17.60 16.34 42.11
C PRO A 159 -16.25 15.66 41.87
N ASP A 160 -16.20 14.70 40.94
CA ASP A 160 -15.03 13.89 40.63
C ASP A 160 -14.31 14.36 39.34
N TYR A 161 -14.78 15.46 38.72
CA TYR A 161 -14.13 16.03 37.54
C TYR A 161 -12.86 16.80 37.95
N GLU A 162 -11.72 16.37 37.42
CA GLU A 162 -10.39 16.97 37.57
C GLU A 162 -9.85 17.54 36.25
N GLY A 163 -10.67 17.55 35.19
CA GLY A 163 -10.35 18.13 33.89
C GLY A 163 -10.21 19.66 33.88
N HIS A 164 -9.81 20.18 32.72
CA HIS A 164 -9.66 21.62 32.50
C HIS A 164 -9.97 21.96 31.04
N ALA A 165 -10.24 23.24 30.75
CA ALA A 165 -10.36 23.69 29.37
C ALA A 165 -9.03 23.53 28.64
N VAL A 166 -9.01 22.58 27.69
CA VAL A 166 -7.84 22.27 26.87
C VAL A 166 -7.72 23.29 25.76
N THR A 167 -6.50 23.74 25.45
CA THR A 167 -6.24 24.62 24.32
C THR A 167 -6.11 23.82 23.02
N GLU A 168 -6.31 24.47 21.88
CA GLU A 168 -6.17 23.82 20.56
C GLU A 168 -4.77 23.24 20.37
N ALA A 169 -3.72 23.91 20.85
CA ALA A 169 -2.34 23.43 20.73
C ALA A 169 -2.08 22.18 21.59
N GLU A 170 -2.65 22.09 22.79
CA GLU A 170 -2.56 20.90 23.65
C GLU A 170 -3.30 19.72 22.99
N ALA A 171 -4.49 19.98 22.44
CA ALA A 171 -5.26 18.97 21.73
C ALA A 171 -4.52 18.42 20.51
N GLU A 172 -3.93 19.28 19.69
CA GLU A 172 -3.12 18.90 18.53
C GLU A 172 -1.87 18.08 18.92
N GLU A 173 -1.17 18.46 19.99
CA GLU A 173 0.00 17.73 20.50
C GLU A 173 -0.37 16.31 20.97
N HIS A 174 -1.50 16.20 21.68
CA HIS A 174 -2.00 14.91 22.15
C HIS A 174 -2.52 14.04 20.98
N LEU A 175 -3.24 14.60 20.02
CA LEU A 175 -3.65 13.89 18.80
C LEU A 175 -2.45 13.35 18.02
N ALA A 176 -1.39 14.15 17.86
CA ALA A 176 -0.16 13.71 17.20
C ALA A 176 0.48 12.51 17.94
N THR A 177 0.44 12.53 19.28
CA THR A 177 0.92 11.42 20.12
C THR A 177 0.04 10.16 19.97
N THR A 178 -1.27 10.34 19.89
CA THR A 178 -2.24 9.26 19.63
C THR A 178 -1.98 8.62 18.27
N GLN A 179 -1.83 9.43 17.22
CA GLN A 179 -1.55 8.96 15.86
C GLN A 179 -0.21 8.21 15.80
N ALA A 180 0.85 8.76 16.41
CA ALA A 180 2.15 8.09 16.52
C ALA A 180 2.06 6.72 17.20
N SER A 181 1.24 6.59 18.24
CA SER A 181 1.01 5.32 18.94
C SER A 181 0.26 4.30 18.08
N VAL A 182 -0.70 4.75 17.27
CA VAL A 182 -1.42 3.90 16.31
C VAL A 182 -0.47 3.40 15.21
N ASP A 183 0.37 4.27 14.66
CA ASP A 183 1.31 3.90 13.61
C ASP A 183 2.39 2.95 14.14
N ALA A 184 2.90 3.18 15.36
CA ALA A 184 3.79 2.26 16.06
C ALA A 184 3.15 0.87 16.24
N LYS A 185 1.87 0.81 16.60
CA LYS A 185 1.12 -0.45 16.73
C LYS A 185 0.94 -1.15 15.37
N LYS A 186 0.69 -0.42 14.29
CA LYS A 186 0.60 -0.97 12.93
C LYS A 186 1.93 -1.55 12.49
N LEU A 187 3.04 -0.83 12.65
CA LEU A 187 4.38 -1.33 12.36
C LEU A 187 4.68 -2.59 13.19
N LYS A 188 4.47 -2.55 14.50
CA LYS A 188 4.67 -3.72 15.36
C LYS A 188 3.85 -4.93 14.88
N THR A 189 2.58 -4.71 14.52
CA THR A 189 1.70 -5.76 14.00
C THR A 189 2.18 -6.31 12.67
N PHE A 190 2.72 -5.44 11.80
CA PHE A 190 3.35 -5.85 10.56
C PHE A 190 4.53 -6.79 10.84
N PHE A 191 5.49 -6.41 11.70
CA PHE A 191 6.69 -7.24 11.92
C PHE A 191 6.46 -8.49 12.78
N ALA A 192 5.40 -8.53 13.60
CA ALA A 192 5.10 -9.62 14.52
C ALA A 192 5.16 -11.01 13.86
N GLY A 193 6.11 -11.84 14.32
CA GLY A 193 6.32 -13.21 13.85
C GLY A 193 6.86 -13.36 12.44
N LYS A 194 7.27 -12.28 11.77
CA LYS A 194 7.85 -12.33 10.42
C LYS A 194 9.32 -12.74 10.46
N THR A 195 9.73 -13.42 9.40
CA THR A 195 11.14 -13.58 9.02
C THR A 195 11.33 -12.79 7.72
N LEU A 196 12.16 -11.77 7.78
CA LEU A 196 12.62 -11.00 6.62
C LEU A 196 14.06 -11.42 6.28
N TYR A 197 14.63 -10.83 5.23
CA TYR A 197 15.94 -11.24 4.72
C TYR A 197 16.76 -10.02 4.34
N ASN A 198 17.99 -9.89 4.82
CA ASN A 198 18.92 -8.86 4.39
C ASN A 198 20.04 -9.47 3.53
N ILE A 199 20.63 -8.64 2.67
CA ILE A 199 21.89 -8.96 1.99
C ILE A 199 22.99 -8.28 2.79
N ASN A 200 23.92 -9.07 3.34
CA ASN A 200 25.03 -8.53 4.12
C ASN A 200 26.18 -8.04 3.24
N GLU A 201 27.18 -7.39 3.84
CA GLU A 201 28.36 -6.86 3.14
C GLU A 201 29.23 -7.94 2.45
N GLN A 202 28.96 -9.22 2.68
CA GLN A 202 29.63 -10.34 2.03
C GLN A 202 28.77 -10.96 0.91
N ASP A 203 27.76 -10.24 0.43
CA ASP A 203 26.85 -10.69 -0.64
C ASP A 203 26.14 -12.00 -0.27
N SER A 204 25.86 -12.19 1.03
CA SER A 204 25.13 -13.35 1.54
C SER A 204 23.79 -12.93 2.09
N ILE A 205 22.77 -13.74 1.80
CA ILE A 205 21.45 -13.57 2.38
C ILE A 205 21.48 -14.07 3.83
N GLU A 206 20.93 -13.26 4.73
CA GLU A 206 20.77 -13.56 6.14
C GLU A 206 19.32 -13.32 6.55
N ALA A 207 18.82 -14.16 7.46
CA ALA A 207 17.45 -14.06 7.96
C ALA A 207 17.37 -13.03 9.10
N VAL A 208 16.36 -12.17 9.07
CA VAL A 208 16.03 -11.20 10.12
C VAL A 208 14.71 -11.63 10.76
N ILE A 209 14.78 -12.20 11.96
CA ILE A 209 13.66 -12.89 12.60
C ILE A 209 13.08 -12.00 13.70
N PHE A 210 11.82 -11.61 13.54
CA PHE A 210 11.02 -10.98 14.58
C PHE A 210 10.27 -12.06 15.35
N ASN A 211 10.32 -12.00 16.68
CA ASN A 211 9.53 -12.92 17.50
C ASN A 211 8.01 -12.65 17.35
N ASN A 212 7.18 -13.56 17.85
CA ASN A 212 5.72 -13.53 17.61
C ASN A 212 5.01 -12.24 18.03
N ASP A 213 5.57 -11.51 18.99
CA ASP A 213 5.04 -10.25 19.51
C ASP A 213 5.88 -9.03 19.08
N ALA A 214 6.86 -9.21 18.19
CA ALA A 214 7.80 -8.18 17.74
C ALA A 214 8.39 -7.35 18.89
N THR A 215 8.86 -8.03 19.93
CA THR A 215 9.62 -7.43 21.04
C THR A 215 11.11 -7.74 20.95
N THR A 216 11.51 -8.69 20.11
CA THR A 216 12.92 -8.96 19.83
C THR A 216 13.16 -9.21 18.34
N ILE A 217 14.32 -8.79 17.86
CA ILE A 217 14.84 -9.07 16.52
C ILE A 217 16.09 -9.95 16.61
N GLN A 218 16.28 -10.87 15.67
CA GLN A 218 17.45 -11.73 15.59
C GLN A 218 17.98 -11.77 14.16
N PHE A 219 19.28 -11.50 13.98
CA PHE A 219 19.97 -11.62 12.70
C PHE A 219 20.65 -13.00 12.62
N GLY A 220 20.27 -13.81 11.63
CA GLY A 220 20.79 -15.15 11.37
C GLY A 220 20.80 -16.04 12.61
N THR A 221 22.01 -16.37 13.07
CA THR A 221 22.23 -17.21 14.26
C THR A 221 22.69 -16.43 15.49
N GLU A 222 22.66 -15.09 15.42
CA GLU A 222 23.07 -14.22 16.52
C GLU A 222 22.08 -14.26 17.70
N GLN A 223 22.43 -13.59 18.79
CA GLN A 223 21.50 -13.43 19.91
C GLN A 223 20.43 -12.41 19.56
N ALA A 224 19.19 -12.69 19.97
CA ALA A 224 18.10 -11.74 19.83
C ALA A 224 18.37 -10.47 20.66
N VAL A 225 17.96 -9.34 20.11
CA VAL A 225 18.06 -8.00 20.70
C VAL A 225 16.66 -7.48 20.96
N ASP A 226 16.45 -6.84 22.11
CA ASP A 226 15.17 -6.20 22.45
C ASP A 226 14.93 -5.00 21.54
N ILE A 227 13.69 -4.86 21.05
CA ILE A 227 13.26 -3.75 20.20
C ILE A 227 11.95 -3.13 20.69
N THR A 228 11.76 -1.86 20.37
CA THR A 228 10.49 -1.14 20.47
C THR A 228 10.15 -0.47 19.15
N PHE A 229 8.89 -0.08 18.97
CA PHE A 229 8.42 0.61 17.76
C PHE A 229 7.98 2.03 18.13
N GLY A 230 8.44 3.00 17.36
CA GLY A 230 7.82 4.32 17.25
C GLY A 230 6.96 4.42 16.00
N ALA A 231 6.53 5.62 15.63
CA ALA A 231 5.57 5.81 14.54
C ALA A 231 6.11 5.34 13.18
N HIS A 232 7.40 5.57 12.94
CA HIS A 232 8.08 5.26 11.69
C HIS A 232 9.45 4.61 11.93
N GLU A 233 9.70 4.08 13.13
CA GLU A 233 11.03 3.63 13.52
C GLU A 233 10.99 2.37 14.38
N ILE A 234 12.05 1.57 14.25
CA ILE A 234 12.39 0.49 15.17
C ILE A 234 13.53 0.99 16.04
N VAL A 235 13.39 0.87 17.35
CA VAL A 235 14.42 1.31 18.31
C VAL A 235 15.00 0.09 18.99
N ASP A 236 16.33 -0.04 18.96
CA ASP A 236 17.07 -1.10 19.63
C ASP A 236 18.15 -0.51 20.56
N LYS A 237 19.13 -1.33 20.98
CA LYS A 237 20.23 -0.88 21.85
C LYS A 237 21.24 0.05 21.16
N ASP A 238 21.30 0.04 19.83
CA ASP A 238 22.25 0.77 18.99
C ASP A 238 21.64 2.07 18.45
N GLY A 239 20.30 2.20 18.40
CA GLY A 239 19.62 3.46 18.18
C GLY A 239 18.26 3.34 17.51
N GLU A 240 17.87 4.41 16.81
CA GLU A 240 16.67 4.50 15.99
C GLU A 240 16.99 4.06 14.55
N HIS A 241 16.14 3.18 14.01
CA HIS A 241 16.17 2.71 12.63
C HIS A 241 14.85 3.12 11.96
N PHE A 242 14.90 4.16 11.14
CA PHE A 242 13.72 4.72 10.47
C PHE A 242 13.30 3.84 9.29
N ILE A 243 11.99 3.66 9.14
CA ILE A 243 11.34 2.92 8.07
C ILE A 243 10.82 3.92 7.06
N ASP A 244 11.41 3.91 5.87
CA ASP A 244 11.07 4.83 4.79
C ASP A 244 9.95 4.27 3.90
N GLU A 245 9.95 2.95 3.69
CA GLU A 245 9.03 2.30 2.75
C GLU A 245 8.77 0.84 3.15
N ILE A 246 7.50 0.42 3.05
CA ILE A 246 7.09 -0.98 3.17
C ILE A 246 6.32 -1.36 1.91
N THR A 247 6.76 -2.44 1.26
CA THR A 247 6.11 -3.03 0.08
C THR A 247 5.86 -4.53 0.32
N ASP A 248 5.22 -5.19 -0.65
CA ASP A 248 5.05 -6.64 -0.63
C ASP A 248 6.37 -7.41 -0.82
N THR A 249 7.45 -6.75 -1.26
CA THR A 249 8.74 -7.38 -1.58
C THR A 249 9.87 -6.96 -0.64
N TYR A 250 9.83 -5.74 -0.11
CA TYR A 250 10.85 -5.23 0.80
C TYR A 250 10.34 -4.18 1.79
N VAL A 251 11.08 -4.04 2.88
CA VAL A 251 11.09 -2.91 3.81
C VAL A 251 12.40 -2.18 3.60
N LYS A 252 12.34 -0.88 3.32
CA LYS A 252 13.50 -0.02 3.21
C LYS A 252 13.51 0.98 4.35
N GLY A 253 14.69 1.27 4.87
CA GLY A 253 14.87 2.26 5.91
C GLY A 253 16.27 2.82 5.95
N HIS A 254 16.53 3.65 6.95
CA HIS A 254 17.85 4.20 7.22
C HIS A 254 18.12 4.35 8.71
N ASP A 255 19.41 4.35 9.06
CA ASP A 255 19.89 4.58 10.42
C ASP A 255 21.21 5.37 10.40
N SER A 256 21.90 5.41 11.54
CA SER A 256 23.18 6.11 11.66
C SER A 256 24.33 5.51 10.83
N TYR A 257 24.18 4.27 10.35
CA TYR A 257 25.15 3.54 9.53
C TYR A 257 24.83 3.61 8.03
N GLY A 258 23.59 3.92 7.64
CA GLY A 258 23.20 4.16 6.26
C GLY A 258 21.81 3.64 5.94
N GLU A 259 21.55 3.40 4.66
CA GLU A 259 20.31 2.75 4.22
C GLU A 259 20.40 1.24 4.46
N PHE A 260 19.27 0.63 4.85
CA PHE A 260 19.10 -0.81 4.92
C PHE A 260 17.87 -1.25 4.13
N ILE A 261 17.89 -2.51 3.67
CA ILE A 261 16.75 -3.14 3.00
C ILE A 261 16.57 -4.54 3.58
N PHE A 262 15.35 -4.85 4.01
CA PHE A 262 14.90 -6.18 4.40
C PHE A 262 13.86 -6.69 3.40
N TYR A 263 14.17 -7.77 2.71
CA TYR A 263 13.26 -8.41 1.76
C TYR A 263 12.25 -9.30 2.50
N VAL A 264 11.01 -9.30 2.01
CA VAL A 264 9.90 -10.04 2.60
C VAL A 264 10.09 -11.55 2.43
N THR A 265 10.75 -11.98 1.35
CA THR A 265 11.10 -13.38 1.11
C THR A 265 12.56 -13.56 0.76
N GLU A 266 13.08 -14.77 0.99
CA GLU A 266 14.43 -15.17 0.57
C GLU A 266 14.59 -15.08 -0.96
N ALA A 267 13.51 -15.32 -1.71
CA ALA A 267 13.52 -15.21 -3.16
C ALA A 267 13.64 -13.76 -3.63
N ASP A 268 12.99 -12.81 -2.95
CA ASP A 268 13.13 -11.38 -3.24
C ASP A 268 14.54 -10.89 -2.89
N ALA A 269 15.10 -11.36 -1.76
CA ALA A 269 16.50 -11.11 -1.42
C ALA A 269 17.46 -11.68 -2.47
N GLN A 270 17.20 -12.89 -2.97
CA GLN A 270 18.02 -13.50 -4.01
C GLN A 270 17.90 -12.74 -5.33
N ALA A 271 16.70 -12.33 -5.74
CA ALA A 271 16.49 -11.53 -6.94
C ALA A 271 17.22 -10.18 -6.86
N ALA A 272 17.20 -9.55 -5.68
CA ALA A 272 17.93 -8.32 -5.43
C ALA A 272 19.46 -8.52 -5.42
N LEU A 273 19.94 -9.60 -4.80
CA LEU A 273 21.36 -9.97 -4.81
C LEU A 273 21.86 -10.22 -6.24
N ASP A 274 21.06 -10.95 -7.02
CA ASP A 274 21.32 -11.24 -8.43
C ASP A 274 21.37 -9.94 -9.26
N SER A 275 20.60 -8.91 -8.90
CA SER A 275 20.60 -7.61 -9.57
C SER A 275 21.66 -6.62 -9.04
N GLN A 276 22.15 -6.76 -7.81
CA GLN A 276 23.33 -6.03 -7.28
C GLN A 276 24.64 -6.47 -7.95
N GLY A 277 24.74 -7.75 -8.32
CA GLY A 277 25.86 -8.30 -9.10
C GLY A 277 26.04 -7.72 -10.52
N ASN A 278 25.20 -6.77 -10.94
CA ASN A 278 25.19 -6.19 -12.28
C ASN A 278 26.02 -4.88 -12.40
N GLN A 279 26.63 -4.39 -11.31
CA GLN A 279 27.59 -3.28 -11.33
C GLN A 279 29.05 -3.78 -11.33
N GLY A 280 29.48 -4.40 -12.43
CA GLY A 280 30.92 -4.54 -12.74
C GLY A 280 31.49 -5.96 -12.73
N ARG A 281 31.41 -6.61 -13.90
CA ARG A 281 32.22 -7.73 -14.43
C ARG A 281 31.94 -9.17 -13.93
N SER A 282 31.32 -9.93 -14.86
CA SER A 282 31.62 -11.32 -15.24
C SER A 282 31.23 -12.44 -14.26
N ASN A 283 29.95 -12.83 -14.32
CA ASN A 283 29.40 -14.19 -14.25
C ASN A 283 30.19 -15.26 -13.48
N ASN A 284 29.75 -15.51 -12.24
CA ASN A 284 29.84 -16.82 -11.59
C ASN A 284 28.44 -17.43 -11.48
N LEU A 285 27.73 -17.59 -12.61
CA LEU A 285 26.48 -18.36 -12.64
C LEU A 285 26.83 -19.85 -12.47
N SER A 286 26.56 -20.41 -11.29
CA SER A 286 26.87 -21.82 -11.03
C SER A 286 26.13 -22.75 -11.98
N ALA A 287 26.69 -23.95 -12.23
CA ALA A 287 26.04 -24.98 -13.02
C ALA A 287 24.66 -25.37 -12.45
N GLU A 288 24.48 -25.26 -11.12
CA GLU A 288 23.21 -25.54 -10.44
C GLU A 288 22.17 -24.46 -10.72
N SER A 289 22.55 -23.19 -10.64
CA SER A 289 21.69 -22.04 -10.94
C SER A 289 21.25 -22.03 -12.41
N LEU A 290 22.17 -22.30 -13.34
CA LEU A 290 21.83 -22.40 -14.77
C LEU A 290 20.89 -23.58 -15.04
N LYS A 291 21.14 -24.76 -14.44
CA LYS A 291 20.23 -25.90 -14.57
C LYS A 291 18.85 -25.59 -14.03
N ALA A 292 18.77 -24.98 -12.85
CA ALA A 292 17.49 -24.60 -12.24
C ALA A 292 16.74 -23.58 -13.12
N TYR A 293 17.46 -22.62 -13.71
CA TYR A 293 16.85 -21.65 -14.61
C TYR A 293 16.31 -22.32 -15.87
N PHE A 294 17.11 -23.10 -16.60
CA PHE A 294 16.68 -23.66 -17.89
C PHE A 294 15.73 -24.86 -17.76
N ALA A 295 15.70 -25.56 -16.62
CA ALA A 295 14.88 -26.76 -16.43
C ALA A 295 13.40 -26.53 -16.78
N GLY A 296 12.91 -27.24 -17.80
CA GLY A 296 11.52 -27.21 -18.26
C GLY A 296 11.08 -25.91 -18.93
N ARG A 297 11.98 -24.95 -19.17
CA ARG A 297 11.63 -23.67 -19.80
C ARG A 297 11.59 -23.77 -21.32
N THR A 298 10.76 -22.91 -21.91
CA THR A 298 10.82 -22.56 -23.33
C THR A 298 11.23 -21.10 -23.43
N LEU A 299 12.33 -20.83 -24.14
CA LEU A 299 12.79 -19.48 -24.45
C LEU A 299 12.67 -19.22 -25.95
N TYR A 300 12.87 -17.98 -26.38
CA TYR A 300 12.66 -17.57 -27.76
C TYR A 300 13.89 -16.86 -28.29
N GLU A 301 14.45 -17.33 -29.40
CA GLU A 301 15.59 -16.70 -30.05
C GLU A 301 15.15 -16.06 -31.38
N VAL A 302 15.64 -14.84 -31.65
CA VAL A 302 15.48 -14.20 -32.96
C VAL A 302 16.70 -14.52 -33.80
N TYR A 303 16.54 -15.38 -34.80
CA TYR A 303 17.62 -15.81 -35.67
C TYR A 303 17.19 -15.75 -37.14
N ASN A 304 18.00 -15.12 -37.99
CA ASN A 304 17.74 -14.96 -39.42
C ASN A 304 16.35 -14.40 -39.77
N GLY A 305 15.81 -13.50 -38.94
CA GLY A 305 14.51 -12.88 -39.18
C GLY A 305 13.30 -13.74 -38.82
N GLU A 306 13.50 -14.84 -38.09
CA GLU A 306 12.45 -15.70 -37.58
C GLU A 306 12.61 -15.91 -36.06
N ILE A 307 11.51 -16.22 -35.37
CA ILE A 307 11.52 -16.57 -33.94
C ILE A 307 11.54 -18.09 -33.82
N SER A 308 12.59 -18.61 -33.19
CA SER A 308 12.74 -20.04 -32.86
C SER A 308 12.45 -20.27 -31.38
N GLU A 309 11.80 -21.41 -31.07
CA GLU A 309 11.54 -21.83 -29.69
C GLU A 309 12.67 -22.73 -29.20
N MET A 310 13.26 -22.39 -28.05
CA MET A 310 14.33 -23.12 -27.39
C MET A 310 13.73 -23.87 -26.20
N ILE A 311 13.40 -25.14 -26.39
CA ILE A 311 12.66 -25.96 -25.44
C ILE A 311 13.62 -26.84 -24.66
N PHE A 312 13.81 -26.54 -23.39
CA PHE A 312 14.61 -27.32 -22.45
C PHE A 312 13.72 -28.35 -21.75
N ASN A 313 14.19 -29.59 -21.64
CA ASN A 313 13.46 -30.61 -20.88
C ASN A 313 13.52 -30.35 -19.37
N ALA A 314 12.72 -31.11 -18.60
CA ALA A 314 12.51 -30.88 -17.18
C ALA A 314 13.77 -30.90 -16.29
N ASP A 315 14.87 -31.49 -16.76
CA ASP A 315 16.15 -31.56 -16.04
C ASP A 315 17.28 -30.77 -16.73
N ALA A 316 16.96 -29.99 -17.77
CA ALA A 316 17.91 -29.21 -18.58
C ALA A 316 19.08 -30.03 -19.14
N THR A 317 18.84 -31.29 -19.50
CA THR A 317 19.83 -32.17 -20.14
C THR A 317 19.62 -32.32 -21.65
N THR A 318 18.48 -31.86 -22.17
CA THR A 318 18.23 -31.82 -23.62
C THR A 318 17.61 -30.50 -24.05
N LEU A 319 17.99 -30.04 -25.24
CA LEU A 319 17.43 -28.87 -25.91
C LEU A 319 16.78 -29.32 -27.22
N GLN A 320 15.60 -28.78 -27.51
CA GLN A 320 14.92 -28.90 -28.79
C GLN A 320 14.69 -27.50 -29.36
N VAL A 321 14.97 -27.31 -30.65
CA VAL A 321 14.72 -26.04 -31.34
C VAL A 321 13.52 -26.18 -32.27
N GLY A 322 12.46 -25.44 -31.96
CA GLY A 322 11.18 -25.50 -32.65
C GLY A 322 10.50 -26.88 -32.57
N THR A 323 9.47 -27.09 -33.39
CA THR A 323 8.68 -28.34 -33.38
C THR A 323 9.14 -29.39 -34.40
N HIS A 324 10.20 -29.11 -35.17
CA HIS A 324 10.63 -29.97 -36.28
C HIS A 324 11.81 -30.88 -35.94
N ASP A 325 12.68 -30.45 -35.03
CA ASP A 325 13.91 -31.18 -34.69
C ASP A 325 13.70 -32.11 -33.49
N ALA A 326 14.44 -33.24 -33.49
CA ALA A 326 14.52 -34.10 -32.32
C ALA A 326 15.40 -33.44 -31.25
N PRO A 327 15.03 -33.54 -29.95
CA PRO A 327 15.85 -32.99 -28.87
C PRO A 327 17.26 -33.60 -28.89
N TRP A 328 18.28 -32.76 -28.72
CA TRP A 328 19.67 -33.19 -28.57
C TRP A 328 20.17 -32.97 -27.15
N ALA A 329 21.20 -33.73 -26.79
CA ALA A 329 21.82 -33.63 -25.47
C ALA A 329 22.59 -32.30 -25.32
N ILE A 330 22.46 -31.69 -24.15
CA ILE A 330 23.24 -30.53 -23.71
C ILE A 330 23.91 -30.83 -22.38
N THR A 331 24.98 -30.10 -22.06
CA THR A 331 25.64 -30.13 -20.75
C THR A 331 25.73 -28.73 -20.19
N ILE A 332 25.27 -28.54 -18.95
CA ILE A 332 25.38 -27.26 -18.25
C ILE A 332 26.51 -27.34 -17.21
N SER A 333 27.42 -26.38 -17.29
CA SER A 333 28.54 -26.14 -16.38
C SER A 333 28.55 -24.67 -15.95
N ASP A 334 29.44 -24.29 -15.01
CA ASP A 334 29.52 -22.91 -14.52
C ASP A 334 29.65 -21.90 -15.69
N GLY A 335 28.69 -20.97 -15.76
CA GLY A 335 28.61 -19.91 -16.76
C GLY A 335 28.34 -20.37 -18.19
N LYS A 336 27.98 -21.63 -18.46
CA LYS A 336 28.02 -22.17 -19.82
C LYS A 336 27.07 -23.35 -20.10
N ILE A 337 26.50 -23.36 -21.29
CA ILE A 337 25.77 -24.47 -21.90
C ILE A 337 26.60 -25.02 -23.07
N THR A 338 26.89 -26.32 -23.08
CA THR A 338 27.55 -26.99 -24.20
C THR A 338 26.56 -27.87 -24.94
N ASP A 339 26.47 -27.70 -26.26
CA ASP A 339 25.64 -28.53 -27.14
C ASP A 339 26.45 -29.15 -28.29
N LYS A 340 25.77 -29.62 -29.35
CA LYS A 340 26.42 -30.22 -30.53
C LYS A 340 27.22 -29.22 -31.37
N ASP A 341 26.90 -27.93 -31.28
CA ASP A 341 27.49 -26.85 -32.08
C ASP A 341 28.60 -26.12 -31.30
N GLY A 342 28.64 -26.25 -29.98
CA GLY A 342 29.79 -25.88 -29.16
C GLY A 342 29.42 -25.36 -27.78
N ASP A 343 30.28 -24.46 -27.29
CA ASP A 343 30.16 -23.80 -26.00
C ASP A 343 29.43 -22.46 -26.14
N HIS A 344 28.35 -22.29 -25.37
CA HIS A 344 27.54 -21.08 -25.28
C HIS A 344 27.68 -20.51 -23.87
N PHE A 345 28.38 -19.40 -23.73
CA PHE A 345 28.61 -18.74 -22.45
C PHE A 345 27.41 -17.84 -22.11
N VAL A 346 26.91 -17.96 -20.89
CA VAL A 346 25.80 -17.15 -20.40
C VAL A 346 26.37 -15.90 -19.75
N ASP A 347 26.07 -14.75 -20.35
CA ASP A 347 26.61 -13.46 -19.94
C ASP A 347 25.71 -12.70 -18.97
N GLU A 348 24.40 -12.91 -19.06
CA GLU A 348 23.40 -12.16 -18.33
C GLU A 348 22.09 -12.96 -18.30
N ILE A 349 21.43 -13.05 -17.15
CA ILE A 349 20.06 -13.53 -17.03
C ILE A 349 19.28 -12.45 -16.29
N ILE A 350 18.20 -11.96 -16.90
CA ILE A 350 17.20 -11.12 -16.24
C ILE A 350 15.81 -11.66 -16.54
N ASP A 351 14.77 -11.05 -15.96
CA ASP A 351 13.39 -11.54 -16.06
C ASP A 351 12.84 -11.66 -17.48
N THR A 352 13.33 -10.82 -18.40
CA THR A 352 12.83 -10.74 -19.78
C THR A 352 13.72 -11.45 -20.80
N TYR A 353 15.02 -11.66 -20.51
CA TYR A 353 15.94 -12.32 -21.43
C TYR A 353 17.16 -12.96 -20.76
N VAL A 354 17.83 -13.82 -21.51
CA VAL A 354 19.19 -14.31 -21.30
C VAL A 354 20.08 -13.79 -22.41
N LYS A 355 21.21 -13.16 -22.10
CA LYS A 355 22.26 -12.89 -23.10
C LYS A 355 23.45 -13.80 -22.90
N GLY A 356 24.16 -14.02 -23.99
CA GLY A 356 25.40 -14.75 -23.96
C GLY A 356 26.20 -14.57 -25.23
N HIS A 357 27.29 -15.31 -25.31
CA HIS A 357 28.12 -15.37 -26.50
C HIS A 357 28.62 -16.78 -26.77
N ASP A 358 28.86 -17.06 -28.05
CA ASP A 358 29.40 -18.32 -28.52
C ASP A 358 30.47 -18.06 -29.61
N SER A 359 30.83 -19.10 -30.36
CA SER A 359 31.78 -18.97 -31.47
C SER A 359 31.24 -18.19 -32.69
N GLN A 360 29.92 -17.97 -32.78
CA GLN A 360 29.24 -17.31 -33.88
C GLN A 360 28.92 -15.84 -33.56
N GLY A 361 28.84 -15.47 -32.29
CA GLY A 361 28.69 -14.09 -31.84
C GLY A 361 27.92 -13.99 -30.52
N ASN A 362 27.27 -12.86 -30.30
CA ASN A 362 26.39 -12.68 -29.15
C ASN A 362 24.99 -13.20 -29.50
N PHE A 363 24.33 -13.82 -28.52
CA PHE A 363 22.94 -14.28 -28.63
C PHE A 363 22.08 -13.68 -27.52
N THR A 364 20.77 -13.64 -27.77
CA THR A 364 19.74 -13.25 -26.80
C THR A 364 18.58 -14.25 -26.86
N LEU A 365 18.23 -14.85 -25.73
CA LEU A 365 17.06 -15.71 -25.56
C LEU A 365 16.02 -14.96 -24.74
N TYR A 366 14.85 -14.69 -25.30
CA TYR A 366 13.76 -14.00 -24.61
C TYR A 366 12.90 -14.98 -23.81
N VAL A 367 12.43 -14.57 -22.65
CA VAL A 367 11.53 -15.38 -21.81
C VAL A 367 10.12 -15.41 -22.40
N LEU A 368 9.66 -14.31 -22.98
CA LEU A 368 8.35 -14.21 -23.65
C LEU A 368 8.50 -14.11 -25.16
N ARG A 369 7.57 -14.78 -25.88
CA ARG A 369 7.49 -14.71 -27.34
C ARG A 369 7.22 -13.28 -27.84
N ALA A 370 6.49 -12.49 -27.06
CA ALA A 370 6.19 -11.09 -27.38
C ALA A 370 7.45 -10.22 -27.42
N ASP A 371 8.41 -10.45 -26.51
CA ASP A 371 9.67 -9.71 -26.45
C ASP A 371 10.60 -10.11 -27.61
N ALA A 372 10.62 -11.40 -27.96
CA ALA A 372 11.29 -11.86 -29.18
C ALA A 372 10.65 -11.25 -30.44
N GLN A 373 9.32 -11.09 -30.47
CA GLN A 373 8.64 -10.41 -31.57
C GLN A 373 9.01 -8.93 -31.65
N ALA A 374 9.04 -8.21 -30.52
CA ALA A 374 9.49 -6.83 -30.46
C ALA A 374 10.95 -6.68 -30.94
N ALA A 375 11.82 -7.61 -30.56
CA ALA A 375 13.21 -7.63 -31.02
C ALA A 375 13.35 -7.95 -32.52
N LEU A 376 12.54 -8.88 -33.05
CA LEU A 376 12.47 -9.18 -34.48
C LEU A 376 11.96 -7.96 -35.28
N ASP A 377 10.94 -7.29 -34.78
CA ASP A 377 10.39 -6.07 -35.36
C ASP A 377 11.46 -4.94 -35.36
N ALA A 378 12.30 -4.89 -34.33
CA ALA A 378 13.46 -3.98 -34.26
C ALA A 378 14.59 -4.34 -35.25
N GLN A 379 14.84 -5.63 -35.51
CA GLN A 379 15.84 -6.08 -36.51
C GLN A 379 15.39 -5.80 -37.96
N GLY A 380 14.09 -5.86 -38.23
CA GLY A 380 13.51 -5.51 -39.53
C GLY A 380 13.43 -4.00 -39.81
N ASN A 381 13.66 -3.17 -38.80
CA ASN A 381 13.41 -1.73 -38.86
C ASN A 381 14.54 -0.97 -38.16
N GLY A 382 15.69 -0.89 -38.84
CA GLY A 382 16.76 0.01 -38.43
C GLY A 382 16.19 1.40 -38.16
N ASN A 383 16.26 1.82 -36.89
CA ASN A 383 15.91 3.14 -36.36
C ASN A 383 14.49 3.38 -35.77
N ASN A 384 13.70 2.37 -35.37
CA ASN A 384 12.36 2.64 -34.80
C ASN A 384 11.96 1.90 -33.49
N SER A 385 12.90 1.28 -32.77
CA SER A 385 12.57 0.47 -31.58
C SER A 385 12.19 1.29 -30.34
N SER A 386 12.81 2.45 -30.10
CA SER A 386 12.47 3.31 -28.96
C SER A 386 11.17 4.11 -29.15
N THR A 387 10.79 4.37 -30.40
CA THR A 387 9.54 5.07 -30.72
C THR A 387 8.34 4.15 -30.52
N SER A 388 8.44 2.88 -30.91
CA SER A 388 7.30 1.93 -30.84
C SER A 388 6.96 1.53 -29.40
N SER A 389 7.96 1.36 -28.52
CA SER A 389 7.73 1.11 -27.09
C SER A 389 7.14 2.34 -26.40
N LEU A 390 7.65 3.54 -26.72
CA LEU A 390 7.13 4.78 -26.15
C LEU A 390 5.73 5.11 -26.66
N GLU A 391 5.44 4.84 -27.94
CA GLU A 391 4.08 4.92 -28.48
C GLU A 391 3.12 3.99 -27.75
N SER A 392 3.55 2.75 -27.44
CA SER A 392 2.71 1.82 -26.67
C SER A 392 2.46 2.27 -25.21
N LEU A 393 3.40 3.03 -24.66
CA LEU A 393 3.34 3.55 -23.30
C LEU A 393 2.51 4.83 -23.22
N ILE A 394 2.52 5.67 -24.25
CA ILE A 394 1.89 7.00 -24.19
C ILE A 394 0.57 7.05 -24.96
N VAL A 395 0.52 6.52 -26.19
CA VAL A 395 -0.60 6.74 -27.11
C VAL A 395 -1.86 6.02 -26.63
N GLY A 396 -2.94 6.77 -26.44
CA GLY A 396 -4.24 6.25 -25.98
C GLY A 396 -4.30 5.99 -24.48
N LYS A 397 -3.33 6.48 -23.69
CA LYS A 397 -3.27 6.27 -22.24
C LYS A 397 -3.73 7.51 -21.47
N THR A 398 -4.12 7.28 -20.23
CA THR A 398 -4.45 8.30 -19.25
C THR A 398 -3.42 8.26 -18.14
N TYR A 399 -2.98 9.44 -17.72
CA TYR A 399 -2.00 9.66 -16.69
C TYR A 399 -2.44 10.79 -15.76
N TYR A 400 -1.84 10.81 -14.58
CA TYR A 400 -2.10 11.83 -13.57
C TYR A 400 -0.79 12.52 -13.19
N VAL A 401 -0.83 13.84 -13.00
CA VAL A 401 0.35 14.64 -12.67
C VAL A 401 0.03 15.55 -11.48
N THR A 402 1.01 15.70 -10.60
CA THR A 402 0.94 16.63 -9.47
C THR A 402 1.29 18.04 -9.95
N VAL A 403 0.46 19.01 -9.59
CA VAL A 403 0.71 20.43 -9.87
C VAL A 403 0.77 21.18 -8.56
N GLU A 404 1.93 21.77 -8.32
CA GLU A 404 2.12 22.73 -7.25
C GLU A 404 1.80 24.13 -7.79
N ASP A 405 0.74 24.74 -7.28
CA ASP A 405 0.31 26.06 -7.70
C ASP A 405 -0.09 26.90 -6.48
N SER A 406 0.00 28.21 -6.62
CA SER A 406 -0.50 29.14 -5.61
C SER A 406 -0.98 30.43 -6.26
N TYR A 407 -2.05 31.00 -5.70
CA TYR A 407 -2.53 32.31 -6.12
C TYR A 407 -2.69 33.24 -4.92
N THR A 408 -2.57 34.54 -5.17
CA THR A 408 -2.83 35.54 -4.14
C THR A 408 -4.28 36.01 -4.25
N ASP A 409 -5.04 35.89 -3.17
CA ASP A 409 -6.42 36.36 -3.12
C ASP A 409 -6.52 37.90 -3.14
N ALA A 410 -7.74 38.44 -3.22
CA ALA A 410 -7.97 39.89 -3.23
C ALA A 410 -7.51 40.62 -1.95
N ASN A 411 -7.22 39.87 -0.87
CA ASN A 411 -6.75 40.38 0.42
C ASN A 411 -5.22 40.33 0.55
N GLY A 412 -4.52 39.76 -0.44
CA GLY A 412 -3.06 39.60 -0.38
C GLY A 412 -2.59 38.29 0.25
N THR A 413 -3.49 37.35 0.53
CA THR A 413 -3.18 36.03 1.10
C THR A 413 -2.76 35.08 -0.01
N VAL A 414 -1.62 34.42 0.13
CA VAL A 414 -1.22 33.33 -0.77
C VAL A 414 -1.99 32.07 -0.39
N ILE A 415 -2.78 31.56 -1.33
CA ILE A 415 -3.53 30.31 -1.21
C ILE A 415 -2.78 29.26 -2.05
N ASN A 416 -2.35 28.19 -1.40
CA ASN A 416 -1.80 27.02 -2.09
C ASN A 416 -2.95 26.27 -2.76
N ASN A 417 -2.84 26.07 -4.06
CA ASN A 417 -3.80 25.39 -4.92
C ASN A 417 -3.14 24.17 -5.56
N ASN A 418 -2.46 23.38 -4.73
CA ASN A 418 -1.88 22.12 -5.18
C ASN A 418 -3.01 21.18 -5.57
N HIS A 419 -2.92 20.58 -6.76
CA HIS A 419 -3.94 19.67 -7.24
C HIS A 419 -3.35 18.62 -8.19
N VAL A 420 -4.19 17.65 -8.58
CA VAL A 420 -3.85 16.63 -9.57
C VAL A 420 -4.56 16.94 -10.87
N GLU A 421 -3.81 16.98 -11.97
CA GLU A 421 -4.36 17.09 -13.32
C GLU A 421 -4.45 15.70 -13.96
N THR A 422 -5.44 15.50 -14.83
CA THR A 422 -5.62 14.29 -15.63
C THR A 422 -5.20 14.56 -17.07
N LEU A 423 -4.18 13.84 -17.53
CA LEU A 423 -3.63 13.91 -18.87
C LEU A 423 -4.11 12.72 -19.71
N ILE A 424 -4.90 12.98 -20.75
CA ILE A 424 -5.39 11.95 -21.68
C ILE A 424 -4.66 12.11 -23.01
N PHE A 425 -3.77 11.17 -23.33
CA PHE A 425 -3.03 11.14 -24.58
C PHE A 425 -3.87 10.48 -25.67
N GLY A 426 -4.50 11.28 -26.53
CA GLY A 426 -5.30 10.82 -27.65
C GLY A 426 -4.48 10.17 -28.75
N THR A 427 -5.08 9.23 -29.49
CA THR A 427 -4.45 8.59 -30.68
C THR A 427 -4.27 9.54 -31.86
N ASP A 428 -4.79 10.77 -31.76
CA ASP A 428 -4.72 11.84 -32.75
C ASP A 428 -3.53 12.80 -32.54
N GLY A 429 -2.66 12.51 -31.57
CA GLY A 429 -1.53 13.37 -31.23
C GLY A 429 -1.90 14.56 -30.33
N LYS A 430 -3.07 14.52 -29.68
CA LYS A 430 -3.50 15.54 -28.71
C LYS A 430 -3.42 15.05 -27.27
N ILE A 431 -3.08 15.95 -26.34
CA ILE A 431 -3.24 15.70 -24.90
C ILE A 431 -4.43 16.54 -24.45
N HIS A 432 -5.43 15.89 -23.84
CA HIS A 432 -6.47 16.57 -23.10
C HIS A 432 -6.06 16.60 -21.63
N ASP A 433 -5.65 17.77 -21.19
CA ASP A 433 -5.26 18.07 -19.83
C ASP A 433 -6.47 18.67 -19.11
N THR A 434 -6.92 18.05 -18.02
CA THR A 434 -8.13 18.44 -17.30
C THR A 434 -7.91 18.49 -15.80
N TRP A 435 -8.45 19.53 -15.17
CA TRP A 435 -8.37 19.75 -13.72
C TRP A 435 -9.67 20.35 -13.19
N THR A 436 -9.87 20.29 -11.88
CA THR A 436 -11.02 20.95 -11.23
C THR A 436 -10.53 22.21 -10.52
N GLU A 437 -11.06 23.36 -10.93
CA GLU A 437 -10.77 24.64 -10.30
C GLU A 437 -12.09 25.30 -9.87
N ASN A 438 -12.20 25.66 -8.59
CA ASN A 438 -13.42 26.26 -8.03
C ASN A 438 -14.70 25.41 -8.26
N GLY A 439 -14.57 24.09 -8.22
CA GLY A 439 -15.69 23.16 -8.46
C GLY A 439 -16.17 23.12 -9.92
N GLN A 440 -15.39 23.65 -10.86
CA GLN A 440 -15.63 23.58 -12.29
C GLN A 440 -14.50 22.82 -12.98
N GLN A 441 -14.86 21.92 -13.89
CA GLN A 441 -13.88 21.22 -14.71
C GLN A 441 -13.32 22.17 -15.78
N GLN A 442 -11.99 22.28 -15.81
CA GLN A 442 -11.24 22.99 -16.82
C GLN A 442 -10.61 21.97 -17.79
N GLU A 443 -10.31 22.42 -19.00
CA GLU A 443 -9.65 21.62 -20.02
C GLU A 443 -8.71 22.48 -20.86
N LYS A 444 -7.52 21.94 -21.13
CA LYS A 444 -6.54 22.46 -22.07
C LYS A 444 -6.14 21.37 -23.03
N VAL A 445 -6.09 21.71 -24.32
CA VAL A 445 -5.66 20.77 -25.37
C VAL A 445 -4.26 21.14 -25.84
N LEU A 446 -3.33 20.19 -25.71
CA LEU A 446 -1.94 20.31 -26.17
C LEU A 446 -1.68 19.39 -27.35
N ASP A 447 -0.62 19.69 -28.11
CA ASP A 447 -0.11 18.83 -29.18
C ASP A 447 1.04 17.99 -28.65
N TYR A 448 1.11 16.71 -28.98
CA TYR A 448 2.28 15.88 -28.68
C TYR A 448 2.77 15.07 -29.88
N THR A 449 4.07 14.81 -29.89
CA THR A 449 4.72 13.92 -30.86
C THR A 449 5.68 12.99 -30.15
N ILE A 450 5.84 11.79 -30.70
CA ILE A 450 6.78 10.78 -30.20
C ILE A 450 7.75 10.46 -31.31
N GLY A 451 9.05 10.53 -31.02
CA GLY A 451 10.08 10.26 -32.00
C GLY A 451 11.45 10.10 -31.37
N ASN A 452 12.23 9.13 -31.83
CA ASN A 452 13.60 8.89 -31.34
C ASN A 452 13.70 8.69 -29.82
N GLY A 453 12.66 8.10 -29.20
CA GLY A 453 12.61 7.88 -27.74
C GLY A 453 12.34 9.15 -26.91
N ILE A 454 11.87 10.24 -27.54
CA ILE A 454 11.52 11.50 -26.91
C ILE A 454 10.01 11.73 -27.07
N LEU A 455 9.36 12.17 -25.98
CA LEU A 455 8.00 12.71 -25.99
C LEU A 455 8.10 14.24 -26.02
N SER A 456 7.72 14.85 -27.14
CA SER A 456 7.63 16.30 -27.29
C SER A 456 6.19 16.76 -27.05
N ILE A 457 5.98 17.65 -26.08
CA ILE A 457 4.69 18.28 -25.78
C ILE A 457 4.78 19.76 -26.15
N SER A 458 3.82 20.24 -26.95
CA SER A 458 3.81 21.60 -27.49
C SER A 458 2.49 22.31 -27.22
N GLY A 459 2.59 23.58 -26.83
CA GLY A 459 1.44 24.45 -26.54
C GLY A 459 1.76 25.92 -26.80
N SER A 460 0.88 26.83 -26.35
CA SER A 460 1.01 28.28 -26.57
C SER A 460 2.29 28.90 -25.98
N ASN A 461 2.92 28.21 -25.02
CA ASN A 461 4.05 28.71 -24.25
C ASN A 461 5.40 28.09 -24.67
N GLY A 462 5.41 27.21 -25.68
CA GLY A 462 6.62 26.55 -26.17
C GLY A 462 6.48 25.03 -26.32
N GLU A 463 7.60 24.37 -26.62
CA GLU A 463 7.75 22.92 -26.73
C GLU A 463 8.67 22.41 -25.61
N ILE A 464 8.26 21.33 -24.95
CA ILE A 464 9.02 20.62 -23.92
C ILE A 464 9.32 19.21 -24.43
N ALA A 465 10.59 18.81 -24.37
CA ALA A 465 11.04 17.49 -24.78
C ALA A 465 11.38 16.65 -23.55
N LEU A 466 10.66 15.55 -23.35
CA LEU A 466 10.83 14.61 -22.25
C LEU A 466 11.60 13.38 -22.74
N SER A 467 12.62 12.97 -21.99
CA SER A 467 13.53 11.87 -22.34
C SER A 467 13.73 10.90 -21.18
N ASN A 468 14.49 9.81 -21.37
CA ASN A 468 14.73 8.77 -20.36
C ASN A 468 13.45 8.20 -19.75
N ILE A 469 12.43 7.99 -20.59
CA ILE A 469 11.11 7.56 -20.12
C ILE A 469 11.18 6.10 -19.68
N ALA A 470 10.89 5.85 -18.40
CA ALA A 470 10.94 4.53 -17.78
C ALA A 470 9.64 4.24 -17.03
N GLN A 471 9.21 2.99 -17.06
CA GLN A 471 7.98 2.55 -16.40
C GLN A 471 8.30 1.92 -15.04
N SER A 472 7.56 2.33 -14.01
CA SER A 472 7.51 1.72 -12.68
C SER A 472 6.20 0.94 -12.49
N SER A 473 5.89 0.52 -11.27
CA SER A 473 4.62 -0.12 -10.89
C SER A 473 3.44 0.87 -10.85
N ASN A 474 3.68 2.13 -10.47
CA ASN A 474 2.64 3.15 -10.24
C ASN A 474 2.78 4.44 -11.07
N TYR A 475 3.90 4.65 -11.77
CA TYR A 475 4.09 5.80 -12.67
C TYR A 475 5.06 5.50 -13.81
N ILE A 476 5.13 6.40 -14.79
CA ILE A 476 6.27 6.55 -15.70
C ILE A 476 7.10 7.77 -15.28
N SER A 477 8.42 7.62 -15.20
CA SER A 477 9.34 8.72 -14.95
C SER A 477 9.92 9.26 -16.25
N PHE A 478 10.35 10.51 -16.24
CA PHE A 478 11.01 11.15 -17.37
C PHE A 478 11.97 12.24 -16.90
N THR A 479 12.93 12.59 -17.74
CA THR A 479 13.82 13.73 -17.55
C THR A 479 13.39 14.87 -18.46
N ASP A 480 13.18 16.05 -17.88
CA ASP A 480 12.85 17.27 -18.62
C ASP A 480 14.11 18.01 -19.13
N PRO A 481 13.97 19.11 -19.89
CA PRO A 481 15.12 19.89 -20.36
C PRO A 481 15.95 20.55 -19.24
N THR A 482 15.38 20.75 -18.04
CA THR A 482 16.09 21.31 -16.88
C THR A 482 16.87 20.25 -16.09
N GLN A 483 16.78 18.98 -16.52
CA GLN A 483 17.37 17.79 -15.87
C GLN A 483 16.65 17.37 -14.59
N GLU A 484 15.44 17.87 -14.36
CA GLU A 484 14.59 17.42 -13.26
C GLU A 484 13.82 16.16 -13.68
N THR A 485 13.60 15.27 -12.71
CA THR A 485 12.86 14.03 -12.94
C THR A 485 11.39 14.26 -12.64
N GLY A 486 10.56 14.21 -13.69
CA GLY A 486 9.10 14.27 -13.57
C GLY A 486 8.46 12.88 -13.56
N ARG A 487 7.19 12.83 -13.15
CA ARG A 487 6.40 11.59 -13.06
C ARG A 487 5.01 11.78 -13.67
N PHE A 488 4.53 10.77 -14.38
CA PHE A 488 3.14 10.61 -14.77
C PHE A 488 2.59 9.33 -14.14
N PHE A 489 1.68 9.47 -13.18
CA PHE A 489 1.11 8.37 -12.41
C PHE A 489 0.01 7.64 -13.18
N PHE A 490 -0.16 6.33 -12.94
CA PHE A 490 -1.20 5.53 -13.59
C PHE A 490 -2.58 5.71 -12.96
N THR A 491 -2.64 6.11 -11.69
CA THR A 491 -3.90 6.33 -10.95
C THR A 491 -3.94 7.73 -10.34
N TYR A 492 -5.16 8.22 -10.08
CA TYR A 492 -5.37 9.52 -9.45
C TYR A 492 -4.90 9.47 -7.99
N GLU A 493 -5.14 8.35 -7.32
CA GLU A 493 -4.77 8.10 -5.93
C GLU A 493 -3.25 8.11 -5.73
N ASP A 494 -2.48 7.50 -6.64
CA ASP A 494 -1.01 7.54 -6.59
C ASP A 494 -0.47 8.96 -6.78
N ALA A 495 -1.07 9.75 -7.66
CA ALA A 495 -0.71 11.15 -7.84
C ALA A 495 -1.09 11.99 -6.61
N LEU A 496 -2.27 11.76 -6.04
CA LEU A 496 -2.74 12.48 -4.86
C LEU A 496 -1.84 12.19 -3.65
N ALA A 497 -1.45 10.92 -3.46
CA ALA A 497 -0.52 10.52 -2.41
C ALA A 497 0.87 11.14 -2.57
N ALA A 498 1.30 11.44 -3.81
CA ALA A 498 2.56 12.13 -4.07
C ALA A 498 2.49 13.66 -3.93
N LEU A 499 1.29 14.23 -3.74
CA LEU A 499 1.05 15.66 -3.55
C LEU A 499 1.00 16.06 -2.06
N GLN A 500 0.75 15.08 -1.18
CA GLN A 500 0.74 15.19 0.28
C GLN A 500 2.16 14.99 0.83
#